data_AF-A0AAJ2RAE0-F1
#
_entry.id   AF-A0AAJ2RAE0-F1
#
_cell.length_a   1.000
_cell.length_b   1.000
_cell.length_c   1.000
_cell.angle_alpha   90.00
_cell.angle_beta   90.00
_cell.angle_gamma   90.00
#
_symmetry.space_group_name_H-M   'P 1'
#
loop_
_entity.id
_entity.type
_entity.pdbx_description
1 polymer ?
#
loop_
_entity_poly.entity_id
_entity_poly.type
_entity_poly.pdbx_seq_one_letter_code
_entity_poly.pdbx_strand_id
1 'polypeptide(L)'
;MARKPAGKRVQREIKTVSLMIDLYQKRHPAPAEDGERYTRLLDYAVNRLARCYFGEEKPACKHCPIHCYQPARRQEIKAIMRWSGPRMLLHHPILAIRHLIDDRRPVPDYPERTGKKQ
;
A
#
# COMPACT_ATOMS: atom_id res chain seq x y z
N MET A 1 -26.05 1.34 -0.88
CA MET A 1 -25.26 2.58 -0.91
C MET A 1 -24.11 2.43 -1.90
N ALA A 2 -24.21 3.05 -3.09
CA ALA A 2 -23.13 3.05 -4.07
C ALA A 2 -21.93 3.83 -3.51
N ARG A 3 -20.75 3.21 -3.50
CA ARG A 3 -19.54 3.77 -2.88
C ARG A 3 -18.93 4.86 -3.75
N LYS A 4 -18.43 5.93 -3.11
CA LYS A 4 -17.62 6.94 -3.81
C LYS A 4 -16.40 6.27 -4.47
N PRO A 5 -16.07 6.61 -5.72
CA PRO A 5 -14.86 6.11 -6.37
C PRO A 5 -13.63 6.54 -5.58
N ALA A 6 -12.56 5.75 -5.66
CA ALA A 6 -11.26 6.10 -5.07
C ALA A 6 -10.84 7.48 -5.58
N GLY A 7 -10.55 8.41 -4.65
CA GLY A 7 -10.15 9.75 -5.03
C GLY A 7 -8.73 9.80 -5.61
N LYS A 8 -8.29 11.00 -6.00
CA LYS A 8 -7.02 11.20 -6.72
C LYS A 8 -5.83 10.69 -5.90
N ARG A 9 -5.85 10.78 -4.56
CA ARG A 9 -4.75 10.35 -3.72
C ARG A 9 -4.67 8.84 -3.61
N VAL A 10 -5.78 8.15 -3.36
CA VAL A 10 -5.80 6.68 -3.34
C VAL A 10 -5.38 6.10 -4.68
N GLN A 11 -5.78 6.72 -5.80
CA GLN A 11 -5.32 6.32 -7.13
C GLN A 11 -3.79 6.45 -7.30
N ARG A 12 -3.18 7.51 -6.74
CA ARG A 12 -1.70 7.64 -6.73
C ARG A 12 -1.03 6.57 -5.87
N GLU A 13 -1.60 6.22 -4.71
CA GLU A 13 -1.08 5.12 -3.89
C GLU A 13 -1.13 3.79 -4.66
N ILE A 14 -2.26 3.50 -5.32
CA ILE A 14 -2.41 2.31 -6.18
C ILE A 14 -1.34 2.30 -7.28
N LYS A 15 -1.17 3.42 -7.98
CA LYS A 15 -0.15 3.54 -9.03
C LYS A 15 1.27 3.34 -8.48
N THR A 16 1.56 3.90 -7.31
CA THR A 16 2.88 3.77 -6.67
C THR A 16 3.16 2.31 -6.33
N VAL A 17 2.22 1.62 -5.68
CA VAL A 17 2.38 0.19 -5.33
C VAL A 17 2.53 -0.67 -6.57
N SER A 18 1.73 -0.43 -7.62
CA SER A 18 1.83 -1.14 -8.89
C SER A 18 3.24 -1.03 -9.51
N LEU A 19 3.79 0.19 -9.58
CA LEU A 19 5.14 0.42 -10.12
C LEU A 19 6.22 -0.22 -9.23
N MET A 20 6.06 -0.18 -7.91
CA MET A 20 7.00 -0.82 -6.99
C MET A 20 7.02 -2.34 -7.14
N ILE A 21 5.85 -2.96 -7.35
CA ILE A 21 5.72 -4.41 -7.58
C ILE A 21 6.33 -4.78 -8.92
N ASP A 22 6.01 -4.07 -10.00
CA ASP A 22 6.57 -4.31 -11.34
C ASP A 22 8.12 -4.24 -11.32
N LEU A 23 8.66 -3.20 -10.68
CA LEU A 23 10.11 -3.04 -10.55
C LEU A 23 10.74 -4.19 -9.76
N TYR A 24 10.08 -4.65 -8.69
CA TYR A 24 10.56 -5.77 -7.87
C TYR A 24 10.52 -7.09 -8.63
N GLN A 25 9.43 -7.35 -9.36
CA GLN A 25 9.23 -8.56 -10.18
C GLN A 25 10.32 -8.72 -11.24
N LYS A 26 10.75 -7.62 -11.87
CA LYS A 26 11.85 -7.66 -12.86
C LYS A 26 13.16 -8.17 -12.29
N ARG A 27 13.43 -7.91 -11.00
CA ARG A 27 14.64 -8.41 -10.32
C ARG A 27 14.41 -9.76 -9.64
N HIS A 28 13.22 -10.00 -9.14
CA HIS A 28 12.83 -11.20 -8.39
C HIS A 28 11.64 -11.83 -9.09
N PRO A 29 11.85 -12.57 -10.20
CA PRO A 29 10.75 -13.23 -10.88
C PRO A 29 10.05 -14.21 -9.93
N ALA A 30 8.74 -14.36 -10.12
CA ALA A 30 8.00 -15.37 -9.37
C ALA A 30 8.45 -16.77 -9.83
N PRO A 31 8.46 -17.77 -8.94
CA PRO A 31 8.75 -19.14 -9.35
C PRO A 31 7.70 -19.62 -10.35
N ALA A 32 8.08 -20.56 -11.23
CA ALA A 32 7.19 -21.03 -12.31
C ALA A 32 5.87 -21.62 -11.79
N GLU A 33 5.90 -22.21 -10.59
CA GLU A 33 4.73 -22.76 -9.88
C GLU A 33 3.77 -21.69 -9.33
N ASP A 34 4.21 -20.42 -9.23
CA ASP A 34 3.42 -19.31 -8.70
C ASP A 34 3.56 -18.04 -9.56
N GLY A 35 3.30 -18.17 -10.87
CA GLY A 35 3.41 -17.06 -11.83
C GLY A 35 2.50 -15.85 -11.53
N GLU A 36 1.41 -16.07 -10.79
CA GLU A 36 0.42 -15.03 -10.46
C GLU A 36 0.68 -14.31 -9.12
N ARG A 37 1.74 -14.68 -8.41
CA ARG A 37 2.08 -14.13 -7.08
C ARG A 37 1.92 -12.61 -6.99
N TYR A 38 2.54 -11.89 -7.93
CA TYR A 38 2.55 -10.43 -7.96
C TYR A 38 1.19 -9.83 -8.32
N THR A 39 0.46 -10.46 -9.26
CA THR A 39 -0.90 -10.05 -9.64
C THR A 39 -1.83 -10.16 -8.43
N ARG A 40 -1.81 -11.30 -7.72
CA ARG A 40 -2.63 -11.50 -6.52
C ARG A 40 -2.28 -10.53 -5.39
N LEU A 41 -1.00 -10.21 -5.23
CA LEU A 41 -0.55 -9.22 -4.26
C LEU A 41 -1.05 -7.82 -4.61
N LEU A 42 -0.98 -7.43 -5.88
CA LEU A 42 -1.45 -6.15 -6.37
C LEU A 42 -2.98 -6.04 -6.21
N ASP A 43 -3.74 -7.04 -6.63
CA ASP A 43 -5.20 -7.06 -6.49
C ASP A 43 -5.62 -6.95 -5.03
N TYR A 44 -4.93 -7.68 -4.14
CA TYR A 44 -5.13 -7.57 -2.71
C TYR A 44 -4.88 -6.14 -2.20
N ALA A 45 -3.77 -5.53 -2.61
CA ALA A 45 -3.41 -4.17 -2.20
C ALA A 45 -4.42 -3.13 -2.71
N VAL A 46 -4.84 -3.23 -3.97
CA VAL A 46 -5.87 -2.39 -4.60
C VAL A 46 -7.20 -2.53 -3.87
N ASN A 47 -7.62 -3.76 -3.57
CA ASN A 47 -8.85 -4.01 -2.83
C ASN A 47 -8.82 -3.36 -1.44
N ARG A 48 -7.70 -3.46 -0.72
CA ARG A 48 -7.53 -2.82 0.59
C ARG A 48 -7.51 -1.29 0.51
N LEU A 49 -6.90 -0.72 -0.51
CA LEU A 49 -6.88 0.72 -0.75
C LEU A 49 -8.27 1.26 -1.10
N ALA A 50 -8.99 0.59 -1.99
CA ALA A 50 -10.35 0.95 -2.38
C ALA A 50 -11.37 0.84 -1.23
N ARG A 51 -11.11 -0.03 -0.25
CA ARG A 51 -11.97 -0.28 0.91
C ARG A 51 -11.45 0.37 2.19
N CYS A 52 -10.49 1.29 2.09
CA CYS A 52 -9.94 1.94 3.27
C CYS A 52 -11.00 2.77 3.99
N TYR A 53 -11.11 2.57 5.30
CA TYR A 53 -12.01 3.35 6.17
C TYR A 53 -11.76 4.86 6.07
N PHE A 54 -10.48 5.26 6.09
CA PHE A 54 -10.09 6.68 6.04
C PHE A 54 -10.13 7.29 4.62
N GLY A 55 -10.32 6.48 3.56
CA GLY A 55 -10.38 6.97 2.19
C GLY A 55 -9.21 7.89 1.79
N GLU A 56 -9.52 9.09 1.31
CA GLU A 56 -8.52 10.10 0.90
C GLU A 56 -7.75 10.72 2.07
N GLU A 57 -8.27 10.63 3.29
CA GLU A 57 -7.65 11.16 4.51
C GLU A 57 -6.73 10.14 5.20
N LYS A 58 -6.59 8.97 4.58
CA LYS A 58 -5.78 7.86 5.07
C LYS A 58 -4.33 8.28 5.42
N PRO A 59 -3.81 7.90 6.60
CA PRO A 59 -2.38 8.06 6.88
C PRO A 59 -1.56 7.00 6.13
N ALA A 60 -0.24 7.16 6.13
CA ALA A 60 0.66 6.13 5.63
C ALA A 60 0.32 4.75 6.23
N CYS A 61 0.29 3.68 5.41
CA CYS A 61 -0.11 2.34 5.87
C CYS A 61 0.73 1.83 7.06
N LYS A 62 1.98 2.30 7.16
CA LYS A 62 2.91 2.01 8.25
C LYS A 62 2.49 2.60 9.60
N HIS A 63 1.78 3.72 9.60
CA HIS A 63 1.30 4.44 10.79
C HIS A 63 -0.20 4.27 11.01
N CYS A 64 -0.90 3.52 10.15
CA CYS A 64 -2.33 3.34 10.24
C CYS A 64 -2.72 2.56 11.52
N PRO A 65 -3.66 3.05 12.34
CA PRO A 65 -4.11 2.36 13.55
C PRO A 65 -4.93 1.10 13.23
N ILE A 66 -5.47 1.01 12.00
CA ILE A 66 -6.25 -0.13 11.55
C ILE A 66 -5.33 -1.17 10.89
N HIS A 67 -5.19 -2.34 11.53
CA HIS A 67 -4.51 -3.50 10.97
C HIS A 67 -5.36 -4.19 9.90
N CYS A 68 -5.39 -3.59 8.71
CA CYS A 68 -6.19 -4.13 7.60
C CYS A 68 -5.46 -5.22 6.80
N TYR A 69 -4.13 -5.24 6.72
CA TYR A 69 -3.41 -6.26 5.93
C TYR A 69 -3.23 -7.57 6.72
N GLN A 70 -3.40 -8.70 6.04
CA GLN A 70 -3.00 -10.00 6.57
C GLN A 70 -1.48 -10.02 6.83
N PRO A 71 -0.99 -10.66 7.92
CA PRO A 71 0.42 -10.62 8.30
C PRO A 71 1.39 -11.03 7.17
N ALA A 72 1.09 -12.12 6.45
CA ALA A 72 1.91 -12.59 5.34
C ALA A 72 2.00 -11.57 4.19
N ARG A 73 0.85 -11.07 3.71
CA ARG A 73 0.78 -10.04 2.66
C ARG A 73 1.45 -8.72 3.07
N ARG A 74 1.37 -8.37 4.36
CA ARG A 74 2.03 -7.19 4.92
C ARG A 74 3.54 -7.32 4.87
N GLN A 75 4.10 -8.47 5.23
CA GLN A 75 5.54 -8.71 5.15
C GLN A 75 6.03 -8.65 3.70
N GLU A 76 5.27 -9.23 2.79
CA GLU A 76 5.57 -9.23 1.35
C GLU A 76 5.63 -7.80 0.78
N ILE A 77 4.60 -6.99 1.01
CA ILE A 77 4.61 -5.58 0.59
C ILE A 77 5.72 -4.77 1.26
N LYS A 78 6.03 -5.02 2.54
CA LYS A 78 7.15 -4.35 3.20
C LYS A 78 8.49 -4.68 2.54
N ALA A 79 8.70 -5.94 2.13
CA ALA A 79 9.92 -6.34 1.43
C ALA A 79 10.05 -5.60 0.09
N ILE A 80 8.96 -5.55 -0.69
CA ILE A 80 8.89 -4.81 -1.95
C ILE A 80 9.12 -3.31 -1.71
N MET A 81 8.44 -2.70 -0.74
CA MET A 81 8.61 -1.28 -0.42
C MET A 81 10.04 -0.95 -0.03
N ARG A 82 10.69 -1.79 0.78
CA ARG A 82 12.07 -1.61 1.22
C ARG A 82 13.06 -1.69 0.06
N TRP A 83 12.84 -2.60 -0.88
CA TRP A 83 13.75 -2.79 -2.02
C TRP A 83 13.49 -1.78 -3.14
N SER A 84 12.23 -1.58 -3.52
CA SER A 84 11.82 -0.70 -4.62
C SER A 84 11.84 0.77 -4.21
N GLY A 85 11.60 1.12 -2.95
CA GLY A 85 11.49 2.51 -2.47
C GLY A 85 12.65 3.42 -2.87
N PRO A 86 13.90 3.09 -2.50
CA PRO A 86 15.07 3.88 -2.90
C PRO A 86 15.27 3.94 -4.42
N ARG A 87 14.86 2.88 -5.14
CA ARG A 87 15.03 2.75 -6.60
C ARG A 87 13.95 3.50 -7.39
N MET A 88 12.78 3.72 -6.80
CA MET A 88 11.71 4.52 -7.41
C MET A 88 12.14 5.96 -7.66
N LEU A 89 13.12 6.48 -6.91
CA LEU A 89 13.69 7.81 -7.18
C LEU A 89 14.41 7.88 -8.53
N LEU A 90 14.99 6.77 -9.00
CA LEU A 90 15.70 6.71 -10.28
C LEU A 90 14.74 6.52 -11.47
N HIS A 91 13.66 5.76 -11.28
CA HIS A 91 12.71 5.44 -12.35
C HIS A 91 11.53 6.43 -12.42
N HIS A 92 11.03 6.89 -11.27
CA HIS A 92 9.82 7.70 -11.14
C HIS A 92 9.98 8.77 -10.04
N PRO A 93 10.93 9.72 -10.18
CA PRO A 93 11.33 10.65 -9.12
C PRO A 93 10.16 11.45 -8.55
N ILE A 94 9.27 11.97 -9.41
CA ILE A 94 8.12 12.79 -8.98
C ILE A 94 7.14 11.97 -8.13
N LEU A 95 6.86 10.72 -8.52
CA LEU A 95 5.96 9.84 -7.77
C LEU A 95 6.58 9.40 -6.44
N ALA A 96 7.88 9.07 -6.45
CA ALA A 96 8.62 8.69 -5.25
C ALA A 96 8.65 9.82 -4.22
N ILE A 97 8.97 11.05 -4.63
CA ILE A 97 8.97 12.23 -3.73
C ILE A 97 7.58 12.46 -3.15
N ARG A 98 6.53 12.42 -3.97
CA ARG A 98 5.15 12.58 -3.48
C ARG A 98 4.75 11.48 -2.49
N HIS A 99 5.14 10.23 -2.74
CA HIS A 99 4.91 9.13 -1.82
C HIS A 99 5.62 9.34 -0.47
N LEU A 100 6.87 9.83 -0.48
CA LEU A 100 7.61 10.15 0.75
C LEU A 100 6.98 11.30 1.55
N ILE A 101 6.39 12.29 0.87
CA ILE A 101 5.63 13.37 1.53
C ILE A 101 4.33 12.81 2.14
N ASP A 102 3.59 11.99 1.40
CA ASP A 102 2.37 11.33 1.90
C ASP A 102 2.67 10.44 3.13
N ASP A 103 3.88 9.88 3.20
CA ASP A 103 4.39 9.06 4.31
C ASP A 103 4.57 9.82 5.63
N ARG A 104 4.64 11.16 5.58
CA ARG A 104 4.78 12.05 6.74
C ARG A 104 3.45 12.63 7.24
N ARG A 105 2.32 12.27 6.62
CA ARG A 105 1.02 12.78 7.06
C ARG A 105 0.67 12.31 8.48
N PRO A 106 0.06 13.18 9.29
CA PRO A 106 -0.38 12.82 10.63
C PRO A 106 -1.46 11.73 10.55
N VAL A 107 -1.52 10.90 11.58
CA VAL A 107 -2.58 9.92 11.75
C VAL A 107 -3.85 10.67 12.14
N PRO A 108 -4.95 10.57 11.38
CA PRO A 108 -6.21 11.20 11.76
C PRO A 108 -6.73 10.58 13.06
N ASP A 109 -7.45 11.37 13.84
CA ASP A 109 -8.03 10.93 15.11
C ASP A 109 -8.95 9.73 14.87
N TYR A 110 -8.68 8.64 15.60
CA TYR A 110 -9.38 7.37 15.47
C TYR A 110 -9.83 6.96 16.86
N PRO A 111 -11.14 6.83 17.13
CA PRO A 111 -11.61 6.43 18.45
C PRO A 111 -11.03 5.05 18.75
N GLU A 112 -10.19 4.97 19.78
CA GLU A 112 -9.66 3.71 20.26
C GLU A 112 -10.83 2.77 20.52
N ARG A 113 -10.80 1.55 19.96
CA ARG A 113 -11.71 0.51 20.41
C ARG A 113 -11.38 0.27 21.88
N THR A 114 -12.23 0.75 22.78
CA THR A 114 -12.30 0.34 24.18
C THR A 114 -12.70 -1.14 24.24
N GLY A 115 -11.75 -2.01 23.92
CA GLY A 115 -11.85 -3.45 24.05
C GLY A 115 -11.40 -3.84 25.45
N LYS A 116 -12.37 -4.11 26.32
CA LYS A 116 -12.23 -4.79 27.61
C LYS A 116 -11.13 -5.86 27.55
N LYS A 117 -10.18 -5.79 28.49
CA LYS A 117 -9.48 -6.99 28.96
C LYS A 117 -10.55 -7.97 29.46
N GLN A 118 -10.63 -9.14 28.83
CA GLN A 118 -11.22 -10.33 29.44
C GLN A 118 -10.06 -11.30 29.66
#